data_AF-A0A2E1RPV6-F1
#
_entry.id   AF-A0A2E1RPV6-F1
#
_cell.length_a   1.000
_cell.length_b   1.000
_cell.length_c   1.000
_cell.angle_alpha   90.00
_cell.angle_beta   90.00
_cell.angle_gamma   90.00
#
_symmetry.space_group_name_H-M   'P 1'
#
loop_
_entity.id
_entity.type
_entity.pdbx_description
1 polymer ?
#
loop_
_entity_poly.entity_id
_entity_poly.type
_entity_poly.pdbx_seq_one_letter_code
_entity_poly.pdbx_strand_id
1 'polypeptide(L)'
;MIQGAEEEPKRGTVQFYEKLYKTKIIGVKSIGEYSDPDQYFSAIARQVGIPQLAFKAVEKKYGWKITDDYFMNAMVKGSSVQDDWGIMVTRFDKKAVEKMQEDKLAGKSVSPEKFKEFIEMKMVVISYDGKISFPEEEKKESEKPKNK
;
A
#
# COMPACT_ATOMS: atom_id res chain seq x y z
N MET A 1 -28.84 32.24 -18.83
CA MET A 1 -28.09 31.70 -17.67
C MET A 1 -27.50 30.37 -18.11
N ILE A 2 -26.22 30.38 -18.51
CA ILE A 2 -25.54 29.14 -18.88
C ILE A 2 -25.20 28.46 -17.55
N GLN A 3 -25.81 27.29 -17.31
CA GLN A 3 -25.49 26.40 -16.21
C GLN A 3 -23.98 26.21 -16.18
N GLY A 4 -23.35 26.60 -15.06
CA GLY A 4 -21.92 26.43 -14.88
C GLY A 4 -21.58 24.97 -15.10
N ALA A 5 -20.80 24.70 -16.15
CA ALA A 5 -20.16 23.40 -16.31
C ALA A 5 -19.34 23.19 -15.04
N GLU A 6 -19.71 22.22 -14.21
CA GLU A 6 -18.82 21.75 -13.16
C GLU A 6 -17.54 21.32 -13.88
N GLU A 7 -16.48 22.11 -13.74
CA GLU A 7 -15.16 21.71 -14.23
C GLU A 7 -14.85 20.36 -13.60
N GLU A 8 -14.57 19.37 -14.45
CA GLU A 8 -14.18 18.06 -13.98
C GLU A 8 -12.95 18.21 -13.07
N PRO A 9 -12.99 17.68 -11.84
CA PRO A 9 -11.89 17.87 -10.92
C PRO A 9 -10.62 17.25 -11.49
N LYS A 10 -9.53 18.02 -11.48
CA LYS A 10 -8.25 17.61 -12.05
C LYS A 10 -7.76 16.33 -11.39
N ARG A 11 -7.31 15.37 -12.20
CA ARG A 11 -6.73 14.11 -11.73
C ARG A 11 -5.63 14.34 -10.69
N GLY A 12 -5.63 13.52 -9.64
CA GLY A 12 -4.66 13.61 -8.54
C GLY A 12 -4.97 14.72 -7.52
N THR A 13 -6.11 15.41 -7.62
CA THR A 13 -6.59 16.32 -6.57
C THR A 13 -7.53 15.60 -5.59
N VAL A 14 -7.74 16.19 -4.42
CA VAL A 14 -8.66 15.63 -3.41
C VAL A 14 -10.07 15.53 -3.99
N GLN A 15 -10.53 16.59 -4.68
CA GLN A 15 -11.87 16.66 -5.28
C GLN A 15 -12.12 15.54 -6.30
N PHE A 16 -11.08 15.14 -7.04
CA PHE A 16 -11.17 14.01 -7.97
C PHE A 16 -11.50 12.72 -7.23
N TYR A 17 -10.79 12.44 -6.13
CA TYR A 17 -11.03 11.24 -5.32
C TYR A 17 -12.34 11.31 -4.55
N GLU A 18 -12.77 12.49 -4.10
CA GLU A 18 -14.09 12.67 -3.48
C GLU A 18 -15.22 12.35 -4.45
N LYS A 19 -15.12 12.82 -5.71
CA LYS A 19 -16.07 12.50 -6.78
C LYS A 19 -16.05 11.01 -7.13
N LEU A 20 -14.85 10.44 -7.26
CA LEU A 20 -14.66 9.04 -7.62
C LEU A 20 -15.24 8.07 -6.57
N TYR A 21 -14.93 8.28 -5.30
CA TYR A 21 -15.35 7.40 -4.20
C TYR A 21 -16.62 7.86 -3.49
N LYS A 22 -17.22 8.97 -3.92
CA LYS A 22 -18.40 9.59 -3.29
C LYS A 22 -18.22 9.76 -1.78
N THR A 23 -17.00 10.07 -1.36
CA THR A 23 -16.57 10.14 0.05
C THR A 23 -15.92 11.47 0.29
N LYS A 24 -16.34 12.19 1.34
CA LYS A 24 -15.74 13.46 1.71
C LYS A 24 -14.40 13.23 2.39
N ILE A 25 -13.35 13.90 1.90
CA ILE A 25 -11.98 13.81 2.41
C ILE A 25 -11.70 15.07 3.24
N ILE A 26 -11.30 14.90 4.50
CA ILE A 26 -11.15 15.99 5.46
C ILE A 26 -9.69 16.09 5.92
N GLY A 27 -9.14 17.31 5.93
CA GLY A 27 -7.82 17.58 6.50
C GLY A 27 -6.63 17.06 5.68
N VAL A 28 -6.86 16.62 4.43
CA VAL A 28 -5.78 16.32 3.48
C VAL A 28 -5.36 17.62 2.80
N LYS A 29 -4.07 17.96 2.92
CA LYS A 29 -3.49 19.15 2.30
C LYS A 29 -3.32 18.97 0.79
N SER A 30 -2.96 20.03 0.07
CA SER A 30 -2.61 19.90 -1.33
C SER A 30 -1.34 19.06 -1.51
N ILE A 31 -1.17 18.39 -2.67
CA ILE A 31 -0.03 17.49 -2.92
C ILE A 31 1.33 18.18 -2.74
N GLY A 32 1.44 19.49 -3.03
CA GLY A 32 2.67 20.27 -2.89
C GLY A 32 3.04 20.64 -1.45
N GLU A 33 2.15 20.41 -0.48
CA GLU A 33 2.42 20.64 0.94
C GLU A 33 2.97 19.40 1.66
N TYR A 34 3.01 18.26 0.99
CA TYR A 34 3.65 17.05 1.49
C TYR A 34 5.09 16.98 0.99
N SER A 35 6.02 16.60 1.87
CA SER A 35 7.42 16.37 1.49
C SER A 35 7.60 15.15 0.60
N ASP A 36 6.65 14.22 0.65
CA ASP A 36 6.65 12.97 -0.10
C ASP A 36 5.25 12.75 -0.73
N PRO A 37 5.16 12.61 -2.06
CA PRO A 37 3.91 12.30 -2.74
C PRO A 37 3.19 11.06 -2.19
N ASP A 38 3.92 10.04 -1.72
CA ASP A 38 3.33 8.82 -1.15
C ASP A 38 2.49 9.17 0.11
N GLN A 39 2.85 10.21 0.86
CA GLN A 39 2.08 10.65 2.04
C GLN A 39 0.73 11.25 1.65
N TYR A 40 0.71 12.04 0.58
CA TYR A 40 -0.52 12.62 0.04
C TYR A 40 -1.51 11.52 -0.38
N PHE A 41 -1.04 10.58 -1.21
CA PHE A 41 -1.87 9.47 -1.66
C PHE A 41 -2.27 8.54 -0.51
N SER A 42 -1.37 8.28 0.44
CA SER A 42 -1.69 7.50 1.64
C SER A 42 -2.77 8.16 2.49
N ALA A 43 -2.78 9.48 2.62
CA ALA A 43 -3.79 10.20 3.39
C ALA A 43 -5.19 10.06 2.76
N ILE A 44 -5.27 10.17 1.44
CA ILE A 44 -6.50 9.95 0.67
C ILE A 44 -6.96 8.50 0.77
N ALA A 45 -6.06 7.56 0.47
CA ALA A 45 -6.33 6.13 0.45
C ALA A 45 -6.89 5.63 1.79
N ARG A 46 -6.38 6.16 2.92
CA ARG A 46 -6.90 5.84 4.25
C ARG A 46 -8.34 6.28 4.45
N GLN A 47 -8.73 7.45 3.96
CA GLN A 47 -10.09 7.96 4.13
C GLN A 47 -11.10 7.27 3.21
N VAL A 48 -10.66 6.85 2.02
CA VAL A 48 -11.52 6.11 1.08
C VAL A 48 -11.43 4.58 1.24
N GLY A 49 -10.71 4.09 2.26
CA GLY A 49 -10.74 2.69 2.70
C GLY A 49 -9.88 1.70 1.88
N ILE A 50 -8.94 2.19 1.07
CA ILE A 50 -8.09 1.34 0.21
C ILE A 50 -7.24 0.34 1.02
N PRO A 51 -6.57 0.72 2.12
CA PRO A 51 -5.80 -0.24 2.92
C PRO A 51 -6.64 -1.43 3.44
N GLN A 52 -7.88 -1.17 3.86
CA GLN A 52 -8.78 -2.20 4.37
C GLN A 52 -9.24 -3.14 3.25
N LEU A 53 -9.46 -2.63 2.04
CA LEU A 53 -9.72 -3.47 0.86
C LEU A 53 -8.53 -4.38 0.56
N ALA A 54 -7.30 -3.85 0.64
CA ALA A 54 -6.10 -4.64 0.43
C ALA A 54 -5.93 -5.75 1.49
N PHE A 55 -6.20 -5.45 2.78
CA PHE A 55 -6.20 -6.46 3.84
C PHE A 55 -7.22 -7.58 3.60
N LYS A 56 -8.46 -7.23 3.25
CA LYS A 56 -9.50 -8.23 2.91
C LYS A 56 -9.10 -9.08 1.70
N ALA A 57 -8.43 -8.47 0.73
CA ALA A 57 -7.97 -9.18 -0.45
C ALA A 57 -6.90 -10.23 -0.12
N VAL A 58 -5.88 -9.87 0.67
CA VAL A 58 -4.84 -10.83 1.09
C VAL A 58 -5.38 -11.90 2.03
N GLU A 59 -6.36 -11.55 2.88
CA GLU A 59 -7.07 -12.53 3.71
C GLU A 59 -7.78 -13.57 2.83
N LYS A 60 -8.54 -13.12 1.84
CA LYS A 60 -9.28 -14.00 0.94
C LYS A 60 -8.37 -14.88 0.07
N LYS A 61 -7.26 -14.34 -0.42
CA LYS A 61 -6.36 -15.05 -1.36
C LYS A 61 -5.32 -15.92 -0.67
N TYR A 62 -4.73 -15.44 0.41
CA TYR A 62 -3.59 -16.08 1.09
C TYR A 62 -3.91 -16.57 2.51
N GLY A 63 -5.14 -16.36 2.99
CA GLY A 63 -5.54 -16.75 4.35
C GLY A 63 -4.89 -15.91 5.44
N TRP A 64 -4.33 -14.74 5.10
CA TRP A 64 -3.68 -13.86 6.07
C TRP A 64 -4.68 -13.28 7.06
N LYS A 65 -4.36 -13.32 8.35
CA LYS A 65 -5.20 -12.78 9.42
C LYS A 65 -4.36 -12.00 10.41
N ILE A 66 -4.93 -10.92 10.94
CA ILE A 66 -4.41 -10.29 12.15
C ILE A 66 -4.77 -11.22 13.31
N THR A 67 -3.78 -11.59 14.09
CA THR A 67 -3.90 -12.50 15.24
C THR A 67 -3.07 -11.96 16.39
N ASP A 68 -3.00 -12.70 17.50
CA ASP A 68 -2.11 -12.36 18.60
C ASP A 68 -0.64 -12.45 18.18
N ASP A 69 -0.28 -13.35 17.26
CA ASP A 69 1.09 -13.53 16.78
C ASP A 69 1.42 -12.68 15.54
N TYR A 70 0.43 -12.27 14.74
CA TYR A 70 0.66 -11.56 13.47
C TYR A 70 -0.09 -10.23 13.39
N PHE A 71 0.56 -9.21 12.84
CA PHE A 71 -0.11 -7.97 12.41
C PHE A 71 0.18 -7.65 10.95
N MET A 72 -0.69 -6.85 10.34
CA MET A 72 -0.55 -6.41 8.97
C MET A 72 -0.39 -4.90 8.89
N ASN A 73 0.43 -4.43 7.96
CA ASN A 73 0.57 -3.03 7.60
C ASN A 73 0.36 -2.86 6.09
N ALA A 74 -0.07 -1.68 5.66
CA ALA A 74 -0.26 -1.34 4.26
C ALA A 74 0.50 -0.06 3.93
N MET A 75 1.37 -0.13 2.94
CA MET A 75 2.02 1.02 2.33
C MET A 75 1.39 1.30 0.98
N VAL A 76 0.81 2.49 0.82
CA VAL A 76 0.19 2.92 -0.42
C VAL A 76 1.25 3.58 -1.31
N LYS A 77 1.40 3.05 -2.52
CA LYS A 77 2.28 3.51 -3.60
C LYS A 77 1.45 4.17 -4.69
N GLY A 78 0.57 5.08 -4.28
CA GLY A 78 -0.40 5.71 -5.18
C GLY A 78 0.30 6.62 -6.19
N SER A 79 -0.24 6.67 -7.40
CA SER A 79 0.20 7.59 -8.46
C SER A 79 -1.02 8.25 -9.08
N SER A 80 -0.89 9.51 -9.48
CA SER A 80 -1.90 10.18 -10.30
C SER A 80 -1.81 9.82 -11.78
N VAL A 81 -0.96 8.88 -12.19
CA VAL A 81 -0.76 8.49 -13.60
C VAL A 81 -1.58 7.25 -13.98
N GLN A 82 -1.75 6.31 -13.04
CA GLN A 82 -2.49 5.05 -13.24
C GLN A 82 -3.87 5.12 -12.59
N ASP A 83 -4.86 4.42 -13.16
CA ASP A 83 -6.24 4.36 -12.64
C ASP A 83 -6.38 3.30 -11.54
N ASP A 84 -5.35 3.18 -10.71
CA ASP A 84 -5.25 2.18 -9.67
C ASP A 84 -4.44 2.67 -8.46
N TRP A 85 -4.55 1.88 -7.40
CA TRP A 85 -3.76 1.97 -6.19
C TRP A 85 -2.81 0.77 -6.15
N GLY A 86 -1.52 1.03 -6.12
CA GLY A 86 -0.54 0.04 -5.67
C GLY A 86 -0.48 0.02 -4.14
N ILE A 87 -0.68 -1.14 -3.53
CA ILE A 87 -0.57 -1.32 -2.08
C ILE A 87 0.39 -2.46 -1.80
N MET A 88 1.42 -2.18 -1.03
CA MET A 88 2.26 -3.22 -0.43
C MET A 88 1.68 -3.58 0.93
N VAL A 89 1.14 -4.79 1.04
CA VAL A 89 0.67 -5.34 2.30
C VAL A 89 1.78 -6.18 2.90
N THR A 90 2.18 -5.83 4.13
CA THR A 90 3.21 -6.56 4.86
C THR A 90 2.60 -7.21 6.08
N ARG A 91 2.79 -8.53 6.23
CA ARG A 91 2.50 -9.27 7.45
C ARG A 91 3.79 -9.43 8.25
N PHE A 92 3.70 -9.14 9.54
CA PHE A 92 4.81 -9.24 10.48
C PHE A 92 4.49 -10.26 11.57
N ASP A 93 5.49 -11.05 11.92
CA ASP A 93 5.49 -11.83 13.18
C ASP A 93 5.82 -10.88 14.35
N LYS A 94 4.92 -10.78 15.33
CA LYS A 94 5.08 -9.88 16.49
C LYS A 94 6.27 -10.24 17.35
N LYS A 95 6.50 -11.53 17.62
CA LYS A 95 7.63 -11.98 18.44
C LYS A 95 8.95 -11.65 17.75
N ALA A 96 8.99 -11.78 16.44
CA ALA A 96 10.16 -11.40 15.67
C ALA A 96 10.41 -9.88 15.69
N VAL A 97 9.36 -9.05 15.61
CA VAL A 97 9.48 -7.59 15.72
C VAL A 97 9.93 -7.17 17.12
N GLU A 98 9.39 -7.77 18.18
CA GLU A 98 9.82 -7.53 19.57
C GLU A 98 11.31 -7.87 19.75
N LYS A 99 11.73 -9.05 19.29
CA LYS A 99 13.13 -9.45 19.31
C LYS A 99 14.02 -8.49 18.51
N MET A 100 13.54 -7.99 17.37
CA MET A 100 14.26 -7.00 16.56
C MET A 100 14.46 -5.69 17.32
N GLN A 101 13.46 -5.26 18.09
CA GLN A 101 13.56 -4.07 18.95
C GLN A 101 14.56 -4.30 20.09
N GLU A 102 14.53 -5.45 20.75
CA GLU A 102 15.48 -5.82 21.80
C GLU A 102 16.92 -5.86 21.26
N ASP A 103 17.15 -6.53 20.13
CA ASP A 103 18.47 -6.62 19.51
C ASP A 103 18.98 -5.22 19.11
N LYS A 104 18.11 -4.34 18.59
CA LYS A 104 18.45 -2.95 18.28
C LYS A 104 18.82 -2.15 19.54
N LEU A 105 18.08 -2.30 20.64
CA LEU A 105 18.39 -1.67 21.92
C LEU A 105 19.71 -2.17 22.50
N ALA A 106 20.04 -3.45 22.27
CA ALA A 106 21.32 -4.06 22.63
C ALA A 106 22.46 -3.70 21.66
N GLY A 107 22.24 -2.79 20.70
CA GLY A 107 23.25 -2.34 19.74
C GLY A 107 23.59 -3.36 18.65
N LYS A 108 22.82 -4.44 18.52
CA LYS A 108 22.99 -5.42 17.45
C LYS A 108 22.28 -4.93 16.19
N SER A 109 22.98 -5.00 15.06
CA SER A 109 22.36 -4.77 13.76
C SER A 109 21.55 -5.99 13.34
N VAL A 110 20.36 -5.75 12.80
CA VAL A 110 19.54 -6.79 12.17
C VAL A 110 19.83 -6.74 10.67
N SER A 111 20.36 -7.84 10.14
CA SER A 111 20.70 -7.90 8.73
C SER A 111 19.43 -7.94 7.86
N PRO A 112 19.49 -7.44 6.60
CA PRO A 112 18.36 -7.49 5.68
C PRO A 112 17.83 -8.90 5.43
N GLU A 113 18.68 -9.93 5.52
CA GLU A 113 18.30 -11.34 5.34
C GLU A 113 17.41 -11.79 6.50
N LYS A 114 17.82 -11.53 7.74
CA LYS A 114 17.01 -11.85 8.92
C LYS A 114 15.67 -11.11 8.91
N PHE A 115 15.67 -9.85 8.47
CA PHE A 115 14.42 -9.08 8.38
C PHE A 115 13.40 -9.73 7.43
N LYS A 116 13.86 -10.29 6.31
CA LYS A 116 12.99 -10.99 5.33
C LYS A 116 12.38 -12.28 5.88
N GLU A 117 13.01 -12.93 6.87
CA GLU A 117 12.46 -14.11 7.52
C GLU A 117 11.26 -13.79 8.41
N PHE A 118 11.12 -12.52 8.83
CA PHE A 118 10.09 -12.07 9.78
C PHE A 118 8.91 -11.35 9.12
N ILE A 119 9.06 -11.02 7.83
CA ILE A 119 8.05 -10.30 7.07
C ILE A 119 7.63 -11.10 5.85
N GLU A 120 6.34 -11.11 5.59
CA GLU A 120 5.81 -11.52 4.31
C GLU A 120 5.21 -10.30 3.63
N MET A 121 5.51 -10.10 2.36
CA MET A 121 4.99 -8.97 1.58
C MET A 121 4.15 -9.49 0.42
N LYS A 122 3.03 -8.83 0.15
CA LYS A 122 2.25 -9.04 -1.06
C LYS A 122 1.84 -7.70 -1.65
N MET A 123 2.06 -7.57 -2.96
CA MET A 123 1.57 -6.43 -3.71
C MET A 123 0.12 -6.68 -4.11
N VAL A 124 -0.72 -5.70 -3.87
CA VAL A 124 -2.13 -5.66 -4.25
C VAL A 124 -2.32 -4.44 -5.13
N VAL A 125 -2.98 -4.62 -6.27
CA VAL A 125 -3.38 -3.52 -7.14
C VAL A 125 -4.89 -3.43 -7.10
N ILE A 126 -5.41 -2.25 -6.78
CA ILE A 126 -6.85 -1.98 -6.70
C ILE A 126 -7.17 -0.86 -7.67
N SER A 127 -7.80 -1.19 -8.79
CA SER A 127 -8.25 -0.17 -9.73
C SER A 127 -9.35 0.71 -9.13
N TYR A 128 -9.54 1.89 -9.70
CA TYR A 128 -10.56 2.83 -9.25
C TYR A 128 -12.00 2.29 -9.38
N ASP A 129 -12.25 1.35 -10.29
CA ASP A 129 -13.51 0.61 -10.40
C ASP A 129 -13.65 -0.55 -9.40
N GLY A 130 -12.67 -0.74 -8.52
CA GLY A 130 -12.68 -1.72 -7.44
C GLY A 130 -12.22 -3.12 -7.82
N LYS A 131 -11.73 -3.36 -9.05
CA LYS A 131 -11.10 -4.64 -9.39
C LYS A 131 -9.80 -4.80 -8.62
N ILE A 132 -9.61 -5.99 -8.08
CA ILE A 132 -8.43 -6.33 -7.29
C ILE A 132 -7.60 -7.36 -8.04
N SER A 133 -6.31 -7.08 -8.20
CA SER A 133 -5.35 -8.01 -8.75
C SER A 133 -4.12 -8.11 -7.87
N PHE A 134 -3.36 -9.17 -8.09
CA PHE A 134 -2.09 -9.40 -7.44
C PHE A 134 -1.09 -9.63 -8.56
N PRO A 135 -0.21 -8.67 -8.85
CA PRO A 135 0.84 -8.90 -9.82
C PRO A 135 1.65 -10.11 -9.33
N GLU A 136 1.96 -11.03 -10.25
CA GLU A 136 2.88 -12.11 -9.92
C GLU A 136 4.19 -11.46 -9.49
N GLU A 137 4.70 -11.83 -8.31
CA GLU A 137 6.13 -11.67 -8.05
C GLU A 137 6.80 -12.41 -9.19
N GLU A 138 7.44 -11.70 -10.12
CA GLU A 138 8.31 -12.35 -11.09
C GLU A 138 9.17 -13.32 -10.30
N LYS A 139 8.95 -14.63 -10.51
CA LYS A 139 9.95 -15.61 -10.14
C LYS A 139 11.19 -15.08 -10.84
N LYS A 140 12.18 -14.59 -10.07
CA LYS A 140 13.51 -14.37 -10.61
C LYS A 140 13.87 -15.67 -11.29
N GLU A 141 13.77 -15.69 -12.61
CA GLU A 141 14.24 -16.80 -13.41
C GLU A 141 15.73 -16.78 -13.13
N SER A 142 16.15 -17.67 -12.23
CA SER A 142 17.54 -17.95 -11.91
C SER A 142 18.26 -18.01 -13.24
N GLU A 143 19.20 -17.09 -13.44
CA GLU A 143 20.09 -17.05 -14.60
C GLU A 143 20.50 -18.49 -14.92
N LYS A 144 19.95 -19.07 -15.98
CA LYS A 144 20.50 -20.29 -16.54
C LYS A 144 21.93 -19.93 -16.93
N PRO A 145 22.96 -20.62 -16.42
CA PRO A 145 24.31 -20.33 -16.83
C PRO A 145 24.39 -20.53 -18.34
N LYS A 146 24.83 -19.50 -19.06
CA LYS A 146 25.25 -19.64 -20.45
C LYS A 146 26.41 -20.64 -20.47
N ASN A 147 26.10 -21.89 -20.79
CA ASN A 147 27.11 -22.86 -21.12
C ASN A 147 27.71 -22.47 -22.48
N LYS A 148 29.02 -22.19 -22.42
CA LYS A 148 30.08 -22.22 -23.45
C LYS A 148 29.67 -22.11 -24.91
#